data_AF-F8ND15-F1
#
_entry.id   AF-F8ND15-F1
#
_cell.length_a   1.000
_cell.length_b   1.000
_cell.length_c   1.000
_cell.angle_alpha   90.00
_cell.angle_beta   90.00
_cell.angle_gamma   90.00
#
_symmetry.space_group_name_H-M   'P 1'
#
loop_
_entity.id
_entity.type
_entity.pdbx_description
1 polymer ?
#
loop_
_entity_poly.entity_id
_entity_poly.type
_entity_poly.pdbx_seq_one_letter_code
_entity_poly.pdbx_strand_id
1 'polypeptide(L)'
;MPSFTIAGALLALADPDNNPWGWGRWQVITGYPTASWLVEDGVHNIVHWSVQTHEAVSSFVASFFAAPTSNKLQVTQRKSDEHVEGRSAWTSFVSANWKSVWKAQDIIDTTLKEQGCGPYEEIPRSQVHKAYPFLAYALFGEDGAADATATFLKDNVQDFLERIMACTWNRYRKNLNCERVKMVELQVTVNTSWLESVKQMEDQRQQIVDMLGAMGLDKNGNGNKMCIPKMLRDALEKLATTDQVSALERAIHEFMKHFMDLETQDLPALDFESGTSVAWKEGVEEFADKTEDNLWWMLGLEQSHTLPHFQTKTDPTTTVKPWSNEGQKWLDKNQAAVALTPKWHQLVGIVKMMDKMLKGEPVLLIDEVSVGKMMQAIGVVACAAYFRNFYDTHGKFPGIFGQYKCASTGANLPDYPTIIICPTNLHAQLTNEIERYLRYGTFDLLPYTGKLQ
;
A
#
# COMPACT_ATOMS: atom_id res chain seq x y z
N MET A 1 -35.38 -6.93 34.94
CA MET A 1 -36.13 -8.09 35.47
C MET A 1 -35.18 -9.28 35.51
N PRO A 2 -35.11 -10.03 36.62
CA PRO A 2 -34.32 -11.26 36.66
C PRO A 2 -34.96 -12.26 35.68
N SER A 3 -34.25 -12.54 34.59
CA SER A 3 -34.64 -13.58 33.64
C SER A 3 -33.92 -14.87 33.98
N PHE A 4 -34.50 -16.01 33.59
CA PHE A 4 -33.78 -17.27 33.63
C PHE A 4 -32.47 -17.16 32.83
N THR A 5 -31.45 -17.89 33.25
CA THR A 5 -30.31 -18.20 32.38
C THR A 5 -30.78 -19.16 31.29
N ILE A 6 -30.05 -19.26 30.17
CA ILE A 6 -30.35 -20.24 29.11
C ILE A 6 -30.41 -21.66 29.69
N ALA A 7 -29.49 -21.99 30.62
CA ALA A 7 -29.46 -23.26 31.33
C ALA A 7 -30.72 -23.49 32.19
N GLY A 8 -31.22 -22.47 32.88
CA GLY A 8 -32.46 -22.56 33.64
C GLY A 8 -33.71 -22.60 32.75
N ALA A 9 -33.68 -21.96 31.59
CA ALA A 9 -34.76 -22.02 30.60
C ALA A 9 -34.87 -23.44 29.99
N LEU A 10 -33.75 -24.09 29.69
CA LEU A 10 -33.74 -25.48 29.20
C LEU A 10 -34.29 -26.48 30.24
N LEU A 11 -34.00 -26.28 31.53
CA LEU A 11 -34.60 -27.10 32.58
C LEU A 11 -36.11 -26.86 32.71
N ALA A 12 -36.55 -25.61 32.55
CA ALA A 12 -37.98 -25.28 32.56
C ALA A 12 -38.73 -25.82 31.33
N LEU A 13 -38.03 -26.01 30.20
CA LEU A 13 -38.58 -26.64 29.01
C LEU A 13 -38.81 -28.14 29.21
N ALA A 14 -37.90 -28.82 29.92
CA ALA A 14 -38.05 -30.22 30.28
C ALA A 14 -39.11 -30.38 31.37
N ASP A 15 -40.31 -30.81 31.00
CA ASP A 15 -41.36 -31.21 31.95
C ASP A 15 -41.30 -32.74 32.11
N PRO A 16 -41.53 -33.34 33.30
CA PRO A 16 -41.72 -34.79 33.45
C PRO A 16 -42.60 -35.44 32.37
N ASP A 17 -43.63 -34.75 31.89
CA ASP A 17 -44.54 -35.25 30.84
C ASP A 17 -44.13 -34.86 29.41
N ASN A 18 -43.14 -33.97 29.24
CA ASN A 18 -42.76 -33.42 27.94
C ASN A 18 -41.26 -33.10 27.91
N ASN A 19 -40.47 -34.12 27.52
CA ASN A 19 -39.02 -34.05 27.55
C ASN A 19 -38.44 -33.65 26.16
N PRO A 20 -37.86 -32.44 26.01
CA PRO A 20 -37.29 -31.99 24.73
C PRO A 20 -36.10 -32.84 24.27
N TRP A 21 -35.44 -33.54 25.18
CA TRP A 21 -34.32 -34.44 24.86
C TRP A 21 -34.74 -35.70 24.09
N GLY A 22 -36.03 -35.99 24.04
CA GLY A 22 -36.61 -37.03 23.20
C GLY A 22 -37.03 -36.56 21.80
N TRP A 23 -37.01 -35.24 21.52
CA TRP A 23 -37.52 -34.69 20.26
C TRP A 23 -36.49 -34.80 19.14
N GLY A 24 -36.90 -35.33 17.99
CA GLY A 24 -35.96 -35.74 16.94
C GLY A 24 -35.07 -34.60 16.46
N ARG A 25 -35.64 -33.42 16.26
CA ARG A 25 -34.88 -32.23 15.84
C ARG A 25 -33.88 -31.77 16.91
N TRP A 26 -34.28 -31.80 18.17
CA TRP A 26 -33.41 -31.40 19.28
C TRP A 26 -32.27 -32.40 19.49
N GLN A 27 -32.52 -33.69 19.29
CA GLN A 27 -31.47 -34.72 19.30
C GLN A 27 -30.46 -34.52 18.17
N VAL A 28 -30.92 -34.14 16.98
CA VAL A 28 -30.02 -33.81 15.85
C VAL A 28 -29.13 -32.61 16.17
N ILE A 29 -29.68 -31.58 16.82
CA ILE A 29 -28.93 -30.37 17.21
C ILE A 29 -27.95 -30.67 18.34
N THR A 30 -28.39 -31.45 19.33
CA THR A 30 -27.60 -31.66 20.55
C THR A 30 -26.64 -32.85 20.47
N GLY A 31 -26.91 -33.81 19.59
CA GLY A 31 -26.20 -35.08 19.49
C GLY A 31 -26.54 -36.07 20.61
N TYR A 32 -27.53 -35.76 21.46
CA TYR A 32 -27.84 -36.56 22.65
C TYR A 32 -29.19 -37.27 22.51
N PRO A 33 -29.25 -38.60 22.74
CA PRO A 33 -30.49 -39.38 22.62
C PRO A 33 -31.44 -39.23 23.81
N THR A 34 -30.96 -38.70 24.95
CA THR A 34 -31.76 -38.47 26.15
C THR A 34 -31.13 -37.34 26.98
N ALA A 35 -31.82 -36.92 28.04
CA ALA A 35 -31.34 -35.87 28.94
C ALA A 35 -30.07 -36.33 29.66
N SER A 36 -29.08 -35.44 29.75
CA SER A 36 -27.74 -35.77 30.27
C SER A 36 -27.70 -36.17 31.74
N TRP A 37 -28.76 -35.92 32.51
CA TRP A 37 -28.90 -36.28 33.93
C TRP A 37 -29.73 -37.57 34.15
N LEU A 38 -30.18 -38.22 33.08
CA LEU A 38 -30.94 -39.49 33.12
C LEU A 38 -30.11 -40.69 32.65
N VAL A 39 -28.83 -40.49 32.32
CA VAL A 39 -27.95 -41.56 31.83
C VAL A 39 -27.30 -42.25 33.03
N GLU A 40 -27.75 -43.45 33.37
CA GLU A 40 -27.06 -44.30 34.35
C GLU A 40 -25.83 -44.96 33.70
N ASP A 41 -24.75 -45.09 34.47
CA ASP A 41 -23.39 -45.48 34.05
C ASP A 41 -23.33 -46.55 32.93
N GLY A 42 -22.78 -46.17 31.77
CA GLY A 42 -22.38 -47.09 30.71
C GLY A 42 -22.06 -46.44 29.37
N VAL A 43 -20.84 -46.68 28.84
CA VAL A 43 -20.22 -46.53 27.48
C VAL A 43 -20.53 -45.28 26.62
N HIS A 44 -21.59 -44.54 26.88
CA HIS A 44 -21.98 -43.29 26.26
C HIS A 44 -21.92 -42.19 27.31
N ASN A 45 -20.71 -41.90 27.79
CA ASN A 45 -20.45 -40.79 28.70
C ASN A 45 -20.68 -39.48 27.92
N ILE A 46 -21.96 -39.12 27.80
CA ILE A 46 -22.51 -38.00 27.03
C ILE A 46 -21.93 -36.66 27.52
N VAL A 47 -21.37 -36.64 28.74
CA VAL A 47 -20.62 -35.51 29.28
C VAL A 47 -19.38 -36.05 29.99
N HIS A 48 -18.23 -35.37 29.87
CA HIS A 48 -17.00 -35.69 30.62
C HIS A 48 -17.12 -35.42 32.14
N TRP A 49 -18.32 -35.55 32.70
CA TRP A 49 -18.57 -35.38 34.13
C TRP A 49 -18.02 -36.57 34.90
N SER A 50 -17.47 -36.29 36.08
CA SER A 50 -17.17 -37.34 37.04
C SER A 50 -18.49 -37.89 37.61
N VAL A 51 -18.46 -39.10 38.19
CA VAL A 51 -19.61 -39.71 38.87
C VAL A 51 -20.18 -38.75 39.92
N GLN A 52 -19.32 -38.09 40.70
CA GLN A 52 -19.71 -37.10 41.71
C GLN A 52 -20.39 -35.88 41.08
N THR A 53 -19.89 -35.39 39.95
CA THR A 53 -20.50 -34.26 39.22
C THR A 53 -21.87 -34.64 38.66
N HIS A 54 -22.02 -35.87 38.17
CA HIS A 54 -23.31 -36.36 37.68
C HIS A 54 -24.34 -36.45 38.81
N GLU A 55 -23.99 -37.03 39.96
CA GLU A 55 -24.85 -37.09 41.14
C GLU A 55 -25.25 -35.69 41.63
N ALA A 56 -24.30 -34.75 41.66
CA ALA A 56 -24.56 -33.37 42.05
C ALA A 56 -25.52 -32.65 41.08
N VAL A 57 -25.37 -32.85 39.76
CA VAL A 57 -26.28 -32.31 38.74
C VAL A 57 -27.66 -32.94 38.87
N SER A 58 -27.76 -34.26 39.02
CA SER A 58 -29.03 -34.96 39.16
C SER A 58 -29.78 -34.55 40.42
N SER A 59 -29.08 -34.38 41.55
CA SER A 59 -29.64 -33.83 42.79
C SER A 59 -30.18 -32.40 42.61
N PHE A 60 -29.42 -31.54 41.93
CA PHE A 60 -29.85 -30.18 41.60
C PHE A 60 -31.09 -30.16 40.70
N VAL A 61 -31.12 -31.00 39.66
CA VAL A 61 -32.25 -31.10 38.72
C VAL A 61 -33.50 -31.64 39.42
N ALA A 62 -33.36 -32.63 40.29
CA ALA A 62 -34.47 -33.13 41.11
C ALA A 62 -35.04 -32.04 42.02
N SER A 63 -34.17 -31.25 42.67
CA SER A 63 -34.55 -30.10 43.49
C SER A 63 -35.28 -29.02 42.67
N PHE A 64 -34.85 -28.78 41.42
CA PHE A 64 -35.53 -27.87 40.50
C PHE A 64 -36.94 -28.34 40.12
N PHE A 65 -37.14 -29.65 39.87
CA PHE A 65 -38.45 -30.19 39.54
C PHE A 65 -39.39 -30.27 40.75
N ALA A 66 -38.86 -30.51 41.95
CA ALA A 66 -39.63 -30.48 43.19
C ALA A 66 -40.10 -29.08 43.60
N ALA A 67 -39.45 -28.02 43.08
CA ALA A 67 -39.78 -26.65 43.43
C ALA A 67 -41.08 -26.14 42.75
N PRO A 68 -41.92 -25.38 43.46
CA PRO A 68 -43.08 -24.70 42.86
C PRO A 68 -42.68 -23.77 41.71
N THR A 69 -43.54 -23.60 40.70
CA THR A 69 -43.27 -22.78 39.50
C THR A 69 -42.84 -21.35 39.84
N SER A 70 -43.38 -20.74 40.90
CA SER A 70 -43.01 -19.40 41.40
C SER A 70 -41.57 -19.32 41.93
N ASN A 71 -41.01 -20.45 42.39
CA ASN A 71 -39.69 -20.53 43.01
C ASN A 71 -38.60 -21.08 42.07
N LYS A 72 -38.96 -21.68 40.92
CA LYS A 72 -38.01 -22.24 39.94
C LYS A 72 -36.93 -21.25 39.50
N LEU A 73 -37.27 -19.96 39.35
CA LEU A 73 -36.29 -18.92 39.03
C LEU A 73 -35.23 -18.79 40.14
N GLN A 74 -35.66 -18.78 41.40
CA GLN A 74 -34.78 -18.67 42.55
C GLN A 74 -33.86 -19.89 42.73
N VAL A 75 -34.28 -21.06 42.27
CA VAL A 75 -33.48 -22.30 42.25
C VAL A 75 -32.38 -22.26 41.19
N THR A 76 -32.50 -21.42 40.15
CA THR A 76 -31.47 -21.31 39.09
C THR A 76 -30.45 -20.17 39.32
N GLN A 77 -30.72 -19.27 40.26
CA GLN A 77 -29.83 -18.12 40.56
C GLN A 77 -28.52 -18.57 41.21
N ARG A 78 -27.44 -17.78 41.14
CA ARG A 78 -26.22 -18.15 41.87
C ARG A 78 -26.45 -18.03 43.38
N LYS A 79 -26.32 -19.13 44.12
CA LYS A 79 -26.47 -19.21 45.57
C LYS A 79 -25.41 -20.16 46.15
N SER A 80 -25.00 -19.88 47.38
CA SER A 80 -24.12 -20.76 48.15
C SER A 80 -24.99 -21.73 48.94
N ASP A 81 -25.46 -22.78 48.28
CA ASP A 81 -26.29 -23.85 48.86
C ASP A 81 -25.74 -25.23 48.50
N GLU A 82 -26.37 -26.28 49.03
CA GLU A 82 -26.00 -27.69 48.81
C GLU A 82 -26.02 -28.10 47.32
N HIS A 83 -26.65 -27.30 46.45
CA HIS A 83 -26.75 -27.55 45.01
C HIS A 83 -25.83 -26.65 44.17
N VAL A 84 -24.90 -25.92 44.78
CA VAL A 84 -24.00 -25.00 44.07
C VAL A 84 -23.15 -25.71 43.02
N GLU A 85 -22.65 -26.91 43.33
CA GLU A 85 -21.79 -27.69 42.45
C GLU A 85 -22.56 -28.19 41.22
N GLY A 86 -23.71 -28.83 41.42
CA GLY A 86 -24.59 -29.30 40.35
C GLY A 86 -25.10 -28.16 39.46
N ARG A 87 -25.50 -27.02 40.05
CA ARG A 87 -25.94 -25.83 39.29
C ARG A 87 -24.82 -25.25 38.43
N SER A 88 -23.61 -25.18 38.97
CA SER A 88 -22.43 -24.68 38.26
C SER A 88 -22.04 -25.61 37.11
N ALA A 89 -22.02 -26.93 37.35
CA ALA A 89 -21.72 -27.93 36.34
C ALA A 89 -22.75 -27.91 35.20
N TRP A 90 -24.04 -27.86 35.53
CA TRP A 90 -25.13 -27.74 34.54
C TRP A 90 -25.01 -26.46 33.71
N THR A 91 -24.82 -25.31 34.36
CA THR A 91 -24.70 -24.02 33.67
C THR A 91 -23.47 -23.96 32.77
N SER A 92 -22.37 -24.57 33.21
CA SER A 92 -21.12 -24.64 32.44
C SER A 92 -21.27 -25.54 31.23
N PHE A 93 -21.91 -26.70 31.40
CA PHE A 93 -22.22 -27.62 30.30
C PHE A 93 -23.10 -26.95 29.23
N VAL A 94 -24.21 -26.34 29.64
CA VAL A 94 -25.08 -25.64 28.68
C VAL A 94 -24.33 -24.51 28.00
N SER A 95 -23.61 -23.67 28.74
CA SER A 95 -22.93 -22.52 28.13
C SER A 95 -21.81 -22.92 27.15
N ALA A 96 -21.06 -23.99 27.44
CA ALA A 96 -20.04 -24.53 26.55
C ALA A 96 -20.63 -25.10 25.25
N ASN A 97 -21.76 -25.78 25.35
CA ASN A 97 -22.37 -26.43 24.18
C ASN A 97 -23.28 -25.50 23.37
N TRP A 98 -23.98 -24.56 24.02
CA TRP A 98 -25.03 -23.72 23.40
C TRP A 98 -24.57 -22.97 22.15
N LYS A 99 -23.42 -22.30 22.23
CA LYS A 99 -22.87 -21.53 21.11
C LYS A 99 -22.04 -22.40 20.18
N SER A 100 -21.14 -23.21 20.73
CA SER A 100 -20.06 -23.82 19.94
C SER A 100 -20.43 -25.19 19.36
N VAL A 101 -21.18 -26.01 20.10
CA VAL A 101 -21.48 -27.40 19.74
C VAL A 101 -22.85 -27.49 19.08
N TRP A 102 -23.89 -27.02 19.78
CA TRP A 102 -25.27 -27.04 19.31
C TRP A 102 -25.56 -25.96 18.28
N LYS A 103 -24.71 -24.92 18.21
CA LYS A 103 -24.92 -23.73 17.37
C LYS A 103 -26.33 -23.14 17.54
N ALA A 104 -26.95 -23.33 18.71
CA ALA A 104 -28.32 -22.91 18.99
C ALA A 104 -28.44 -21.39 18.89
N GLN A 105 -27.41 -20.67 19.33
CA GLN A 105 -27.30 -19.24 19.12
C GLN A 105 -27.34 -18.85 17.62
N ASP A 106 -26.59 -19.55 16.77
CA ASP A 106 -26.54 -19.23 15.33
C ASP A 106 -27.86 -19.56 14.65
N ILE A 107 -28.53 -20.65 15.06
CA ILE A 107 -29.87 -21.01 14.59
C ILE A 107 -30.87 -19.91 14.94
N ILE A 108 -30.85 -19.42 16.19
CA ILE A 108 -31.72 -18.33 16.65
C ILE A 108 -31.43 -17.06 15.84
N ASP A 109 -30.17 -16.67 15.71
CA ASP A 109 -29.80 -15.41 15.04
C ASP A 109 -30.13 -15.46 13.54
N THR A 110 -29.92 -16.60 12.89
CA THR A 110 -30.26 -16.82 11.48
C THR A 110 -31.77 -16.77 11.27
N THR A 111 -32.53 -17.50 12.08
CA THR A 111 -34.00 -17.51 12.00
C THR A 111 -34.56 -16.10 12.23
N LEU A 112 -34.04 -15.38 13.22
CA LEU A 112 -34.47 -14.00 13.47
C LEU A 112 -34.14 -13.08 12.31
N LYS A 113 -32.97 -13.21 11.69
CA LYS A 113 -32.60 -12.42 10.52
C LYS A 113 -33.52 -12.70 9.33
N GLU A 114 -33.83 -13.97 9.08
CA GLU A 114 -34.76 -14.38 8.01
C GLU A 114 -36.18 -13.83 8.22
N GLN A 115 -36.60 -13.69 9.48
CA GLN A 115 -37.91 -13.12 9.84
C GLN A 115 -37.88 -11.58 9.98
N GLY A 116 -36.82 -10.90 9.54
CA GLY A 116 -36.68 -9.44 9.69
C GLY A 116 -36.64 -8.97 11.15
N CYS A 117 -36.27 -9.87 12.06
CA CYS A 117 -36.21 -9.67 13.50
C CYS A 117 -34.76 -9.56 14.02
N GLY A 118 -33.83 -9.08 13.18
CA GLY A 118 -32.40 -8.97 13.51
C GLY A 118 -32.05 -7.79 14.42
N PRO A 119 -30.78 -7.70 14.89
CA PRO A 119 -30.31 -6.63 15.79
C PRO A 119 -30.36 -5.23 15.18
N TYR A 120 -30.32 -5.12 13.85
CA TYR A 120 -30.30 -3.84 13.13
C TYR A 120 -31.68 -3.41 12.60
N GLU A 121 -32.71 -4.21 12.85
CA GLU A 121 -34.07 -3.95 12.37
C GLU A 121 -34.89 -3.18 13.41
N GLU A 122 -35.69 -2.22 12.97
CA GLU A 122 -36.61 -1.47 13.84
C GLU A 122 -37.87 -2.29 14.12
N ILE A 123 -37.80 -3.20 15.10
CA ILE A 123 -38.92 -4.09 15.40
C ILE A 123 -39.72 -3.59 16.61
N PRO A 124 -41.02 -3.28 16.47
CA PRO A 124 -41.90 -3.09 17.61
C PRO A 124 -41.96 -4.37 18.45
N ARG A 125 -41.91 -4.27 19.79
CA ARG A 125 -41.95 -5.45 20.68
C ARG A 125 -43.10 -6.43 20.37
N SER A 126 -44.23 -5.93 19.85
CA SER A 126 -45.39 -6.72 19.47
C SER A 126 -45.18 -7.65 18.27
N GLN A 127 -44.15 -7.42 17.44
CA GLN A 127 -43.87 -8.23 16.25
C GLN A 127 -42.89 -9.38 16.50
N VAL A 128 -42.17 -9.36 17.63
CA VAL A 128 -41.18 -10.39 17.98
C VAL A 128 -41.81 -11.77 18.16
N HIS A 129 -43.05 -11.82 18.65
CA HIS A 129 -43.82 -13.07 18.78
C HIS A 129 -44.11 -13.76 17.44
N LYS A 130 -44.09 -13.02 16.33
CA LYS A 130 -44.27 -13.60 14.98
C LYS A 130 -43.13 -14.55 14.60
N ALA A 131 -41.94 -14.36 15.18
CA ALA A 131 -40.81 -15.25 14.95
C ALA A 131 -40.89 -16.56 15.76
N TYR A 132 -41.78 -16.67 16.75
CA TYR A 132 -41.78 -17.81 17.67
C TYR A 132 -42.10 -19.14 16.99
N PRO A 133 -43.09 -19.25 16.09
CA PRO A 133 -43.34 -20.50 15.37
C PRO A 133 -42.13 -20.96 14.56
N PHE A 134 -41.44 -20.03 13.90
CA PHE A 134 -40.24 -20.32 13.11
C PHE A 134 -39.07 -20.76 13.98
N LEU A 135 -38.88 -20.11 15.15
CA LEU A 135 -37.86 -20.50 16.12
C LEU A 135 -38.14 -21.86 16.75
N ALA A 136 -39.40 -22.13 17.11
CA ALA A 136 -39.82 -23.43 17.63
C ALA A 136 -39.55 -24.53 16.60
N TYR A 137 -39.92 -24.31 15.35
CA TYR A 137 -39.66 -25.27 14.28
C TYR A 137 -38.16 -25.47 14.03
N ALA A 138 -37.37 -24.39 14.03
CA ALA A 138 -35.93 -24.47 13.80
C ALA A 138 -35.20 -25.28 14.90
N LEU A 139 -35.59 -25.09 16.16
CA LEU A 139 -34.98 -25.73 17.33
C LEU A 139 -35.56 -27.11 17.64
N PHE A 140 -36.87 -27.30 17.46
CA PHE A 140 -37.60 -28.47 17.97
C PHE A 140 -38.38 -29.22 16.90
N GLY A 141 -38.49 -28.69 15.67
CA GLY A 141 -39.25 -29.32 14.59
C GLY A 141 -40.75 -29.35 14.88
N GLU A 142 -41.45 -30.36 14.36
CA GLU A 142 -42.88 -30.58 14.60
C GLU A 142 -43.18 -30.90 16.07
N ASP A 143 -42.21 -31.48 16.81
CA ASP A 143 -42.36 -31.86 18.22
C ASP A 143 -42.59 -30.65 19.15
N GLY A 144 -42.24 -29.44 18.70
CA GLY A 144 -42.47 -28.19 19.42
C GLY A 144 -43.92 -27.67 19.35
N ALA A 145 -44.76 -28.24 18.48
CA ALA A 145 -46.15 -27.83 18.32
C ALA A 145 -47.11 -28.60 19.24
N ALA A 146 -48.22 -27.95 19.60
CA ALA A 146 -49.29 -28.51 20.40
C ALA A 146 -50.32 -29.29 19.56
N ASP A 147 -50.39 -29.02 18.25
CA ASP A 147 -51.34 -29.61 17.32
C ASP A 147 -50.64 -30.23 16.09
N ALA A 148 -51.28 -31.22 15.47
CA ALA A 148 -50.78 -31.87 14.24
C ALA A 148 -50.67 -30.89 13.05
N THR A 149 -51.32 -29.73 13.14
CA THR A 149 -51.27 -28.64 12.17
C THR A 149 -50.17 -27.62 12.45
N ALA A 150 -49.36 -27.80 13.50
CA ALA A 150 -48.25 -26.92 13.89
C ALA A 150 -48.61 -25.43 14.04
N THR A 151 -49.88 -25.13 14.35
CA THR A 151 -50.41 -23.77 14.42
C THR A 151 -50.23 -23.17 15.80
N PHE A 152 -50.20 -24.00 16.85
CA PHE A 152 -49.99 -23.57 18.23
C PHE A 152 -48.73 -24.20 18.81
N LEU A 153 -47.99 -23.43 19.61
CA LEU A 153 -46.82 -23.93 20.34
C LEU A 153 -47.25 -24.56 21.66
N LYS A 154 -46.52 -25.58 22.13
CA LYS A 154 -46.69 -26.07 23.49
C LYS A 154 -46.35 -24.95 24.49
N ASP A 155 -47.09 -24.86 25.60
CA ASP A 155 -46.92 -23.78 26.59
C ASP A 155 -45.48 -23.69 27.12
N ASN A 156 -44.83 -24.83 27.37
CA ASN A 156 -43.44 -24.88 27.82
C ASN A 156 -42.44 -24.39 26.75
N VAL A 157 -42.74 -24.61 25.46
CA VAL A 157 -41.93 -24.10 24.33
C VAL A 157 -42.10 -22.60 24.19
N GLN A 158 -43.32 -22.08 24.32
CA GLN A 158 -43.58 -20.64 24.29
C GLN A 158 -42.85 -19.92 25.44
N ASP A 159 -42.99 -20.42 26.67
CA ASP A 159 -42.29 -19.90 27.86
C ASP A 159 -40.77 -19.91 27.68
N PHE A 160 -40.23 -20.98 27.08
CA PHE A 160 -38.82 -21.09 26.77
C PHE A 160 -38.37 -20.03 25.77
N LEU A 161 -39.10 -19.86 24.66
CA LEU A 161 -38.78 -18.89 23.63
C LEU A 161 -38.83 -17.45 24.17
N GLU A 162 -39.81 -17.10 25.00
CA GLU A 162 -39.87 -15.77 25.64
C GLU A 162 -38.59 -15.46 26.44
N ARG A 163 -38.10 -16.45 27.19
CA ARG A 163 -36.89 -16.33 28.01
C ARG A 163 -35.63 -16.23 27.16
N ILE A 164 -35.51 -17.07 26.13
CA ILE A 164 -34.38 -17.04 25.20
C ILE A 164 -34.34 -15.73 24.42
N MET A 165 -35.50 -15.20 24.04
CA MET A 165 -35.61 -13.93 23.32
C MET A 165 -35.20 -12.75 24.20
N ALA A 166 -35.56 -12.74 25.48
CA ALA A 166 -35.05 -11.76 26.43
C ALA A 166 -33.51 -11.80 26.54
N CYS A 167 -32.92 -12.99 26.60
CA CYS A 167 -31.46 -13.16 26.60
C CYS A 167 -30.82 -12.66 25.30
N THR A 168 -31.39 -13.02 24.15
CA THR A 168 -30.90 -12.63 22.81
C THR A 168 -30.95 -11.12 22.62
N TRP A 169 -32.04 -10.45 23.02
CA TRP A 169 -32.18 -9.00 22.91
C TRP A 169 -31.19 -8.27 23.82
N ASN A 170 -30.94 -8.80 25.01
CA ASN A 170 -29.93 -8.23 25.89
C ASN A 170 -28.52 -8.36 25.28
N ARG A 171 -28.22 -9.47 24.60
CA ARG A 171 -26.96 -9.66 23.86
C ARG A 171 -26.85 -8.66 22.71
N TYR A 172 -27.88 -8.53 21.88
CA TYR A 172 -27.92 -7.56 20.79
C TYR A 172 -27.71 -6.13 21.29
N ARG A 173 -28.42 -5.72 22.34
CA ARG A 173 -28.26 -4.40 22.95
C ARG A 173 -26.82 -4.14 23.40
N LYS A 174 -26.19 -5.12 24.06
CA LYS A 174 -24.80 -4.99 24.49
C LYS A 174 -23.85 -4.86 23.30
N ASN A 175 -24.04 -5.68 22.26
CA ASN A 175 -23.19 -5.63 21.08
C ASN A 175 -23.31 -4.30 20.33
N LEU A 176 -24.55 -3.84 20.08
CA LEU A 176 -24.81 -2.53 19.46
C LEU A 176 -24.21 -1.38 20.26
N ASN A 177 -24.28 -1.44 21.60
CA ASN A 177 -23.66 -0.41 22.43
C ASN A 177 -22.12 -0.42 22.30
N CYS A 178 -21.49 -1.59 22.24
CA CYS A 178 -20.05 -1.71 21.99
C CYS A 178 -19.67 -1.19 20.60
N GLU A 179 -20.44 -1.52 19.56
CA GLU A 179 -20.23 -1.02 18.20
C GLU A 179 -20.38 0.50 18.14
N ARG A 180 -21.41 1.06 18.79
CA ARG A 180 -21.60 2.51 18.88
C ARG A 180 -20.39 3.21 19.50
N VAL A 181 -19.86 2.68 20.60
CA VAL A 181 -18.66 3.27 21.25
C VAL A 181 -17.47 3.25 20.30
N LYS A 182 -17.22 2.13 19.62
CA LYS A 182 -16.14 2.02 18.62
C LYS A 182 -16.31 2.99 17.45
N MET A 183 -17.55 3.17 16.98
CA MET A 183 -17.84 4.11 15.89
C MET A 183 -17.52 5.56 16.27
N VAL A 184 -17.81 5.96 17.51
CA VAL A 184 -17.46 7.29 18.03
C VAL A 184 -15.93 7.47 18.08
N GLU A 185 -15.19 6.46 18.55
CA GLU A 185 -13.71 6.50 18.57
C GLU A 185 -13.13 6.63 17.15
N LEU A 186 -13.60 5.81 16.21
CA LEU A 186 -13.18 5.87 14.81
C LEU A 186 -13.50 7.23 14.17
N GLN A 187 -14.65 7.81 14.48
CA GLN A 187 -15.02 9.13 13.98
C GLN A 187 -14.05 10.21 14.46
N VAL A 188 -13.59 10.15 15.71
CA VAL A 188 -12.57 11.06 16.24
C VAL A 188 -11.26 10.88 15.50
N THR A 189 -10.79 9.64 15.31
CA THR A 189 -9.55 9.36 14.58
C THR A 189 -9.56 9.90 13.15
N VAL A 190 -10.65 9.67 12.42
CA VAL A 190 -10.82 10.15 11.04
C VAL A 190 -10.80 11.67 10.98
N ASN A 191 -11.48 12.35 11.92
CA ASN A 191 -11.48 13.81 11.97
C ASN A 191 -10.08 14.37 12.25
N THR A 192 -9.32 13.75 13.16
CA THR A 192 -7.95 14.16 13.45
C THR A 192 -7.04 13.98 12.23
N SER A 193 -7.06 12.80 11.58
CA SER A 193 -6.20 12.55 10.41
C SER A 193 -6.54 13.45 9.23
N TRP A 194 -7.84 13.76 9.04
CA TRP A 194 -8.30 14.69 8.01
C TRP A 194 -7.73 16.10 8.25
N LEU A 195 -7.82 16.60 9.49
CA LEU A 195 -7.28 17.92 9.84
C LEU A 195 -5.77 18.01 9.64
N GLU A 196 -5.02 16.96 9.99
CA GLU A 196 -3.58 16.89 9.74
C GLU A 196 -3.25 16.90 8.24
N SER A 197 -3.99 16.16 7.43
CA SER A 197 -3.80 16.10 5.98
C SER A 197 -4.09 17.45 5.31
N VAL A 198 -5.16 18.13 5.73
CA VAL A 198 -5.49 19.48 5.25
C VAL A 198 -4.37 20.47 5.60
N LYS A 199 -3.84 20.40 6.82
CA LYS A 199 -2.71 21.25 7.24
C LYS A 199 -1.47 21.00 6.37
N GLN A 200 -1.13 19.73 6.13
CA GLN A 200 0.02 19.37 5.30
C GLN A 200 -0.12 19.89 3.85
N MET A 201 -1.33 19.81 3.27
CA MET A 201 -1.58 20.36 1.94
C MET A 201 -1.43 21.89 1.90
N GLU A 202 -1.90 22.59 2.93
CA GLU A 202 -1.75 24.05 3.00
C GLU A 202 -0.28 24.46 3.17
N ASP A 203 0.48 23.72 3.99
CA ASP A 203 1.93 23.92 4.13
C ASP A 203 2.67 23.69 2.80
N GLN A 204 2.35 22.63 2.06
CA GLN A 204 2.92 22.37 0.72
C GLN A 204 2.55 23.45 -0.29
N ARG A 205 1.29 23.89 -0.27
CA ARG A 205 0.83 24.99 -1.14
C ARG A 205 1.60 26.27 -0.85
N GLN A 206 1.79 26.62 0.42
CA GLN A 206 2.57 27.79 0.80
C GLN A 206 4.04 27.66 0.37
N GLN A 207 4.64 26.47 0.48
CA GLN A 207 5.99 26.22 -0.04
C GLN A 207 6.10 26.48 -1.56
N ILE A 208 5.11 26.05 -2.35
CA ILE A 208 5.08 26.32 -3.80
C ILE A 208 4.97 27.82 -4.06
N VAL A 209 4.14 28.54 -3.31
CA VAL A 209 4.01 30.00 -3.41
C VAL A 209 5.33 30.69 -3.09
N ASP A 210 6.02 30.26 -2.03
CA ASP A 210 7.34 30.80 -1.68
C ASP A 210 8.37 30.51 -2.78
N MET A 211 8.33 29.32 -3.41
CA MET A 211 9.24 28.95 -4.51
C MET A 211 9.02 29.80 -5.75
N LEU A 212 7.76 30.02 -6.13
CA LEU A 212 7.40 30.96 -7.20
C LEU A 212 7.84 32.39 -6.87
N GLY A 213 7.73 32.79 -5.59
CA GLY A 213 8.27 34.03 -5.07
C GLY A 213 9.76 34.16 -5.32
N ALA A 214 10.55 33.16 -4.91
CA ALA A 214 12.01 33.12 -5.10
C ALA A 214 12.41 33.23 -6.58
N MET A 215 11.69 32.53 -7.48
CA MET A 215 11.89 32.59 -8.93
C MET A 215 11.50 33.94 -9.56
N GLY A 216 10.90 34.87 -8.80
CA GLY A 216 10.41 36.15 -9.31
C GLY A 216 9.17 36.01 -10.20
N LEU A 217 8.48 34.87 -10.16
CA LEU A 217 7.27 34.56 -10.92
C LEU A 217 5.98 34.83 -10.14
N ASP A 218 6.10 35.18 -8.86
CA ASP A 218 4.95 35.55 -8.04
C ASP A 218 4.46 36.96 -8.39
N LYS A 219 3.39 37.01 -9.20
CA LYS A 219 2.73 38.25 -9.63
C LYS A 219 2.01 38.97 -8.48
N ASN A 220 1.73 38.29 -7.37
CA ASN A 220 0.92 38.82 -6.27
C ASN A 220 1.77 39.24 -5.06
N GLY A 221 3.06 38.89 -5.01
CA GLY A 221 3.98 39.28 -3.93
C GLY A 221 3.70 38.59 -2.58
N ASN A 222 3.06 37.42 -2.60
CA ASN A 222 2.69 36.63 -1.43
C ASN A 222 3.79 35.65 -0.98
N GLY A 223 4.78 35.37 -1.83
CA GLY A 223 5.85 34.42 -1.55
C GLY A 223 6.97 35.02 -0.69
N ASN A 224 7.32 34.35 0.40
CA ASN A 224 8.43 34.75 1.24
C ASN A 224 9.72 34.03 0.82
N LYS A 225 10.56 34.72 0.05
CA LYS A 225 11.89 34.21 -0.35
C LYS A 225 12.73 33.77 0.86
N MET A 226 12.55 34.33 2.06
CA MET A 226 13.37 33.96 3.21
C MET A 226 13.10 32.54 3.74
N CYS A 227 11.92 31.98 3.50
CA CYS A 227 11.52 30.63 3.93
C CYS A 227 12.19 29.51 3.12
N ILE A 228 12.82 29.82 1.98
CA ILE A 228 13.50 28.82 1.16
C ILE A 228 14.98 28.72 1.57
N PRO A 229 15.53 27.50 1.73
CA PRO A 229 16.94 27.30 2.00
C PRO A 229 17.81 28.03 0.97
N LYS A 230 18.87 28.70 1.43
CA LYS A 230 19.73 29.53 0.58
C LYS A 230 20.21 28.81 -0.69
N MET A 231 20.63 27.55 -0.58
CA MET A 231 21.08 26.76 -1.74
C MET A 231 20.00 26.58 -2.81
N LEU A 232 18.75 26.38 -2.39
CA LEU A 232 17.62 26.25 -3.31
C LEU A 232 17.26 27.59 -3.92
N ARG A 233 17.34 28.69 -3.16
CA ARG A 233 17.17 30.05 -3.72
C ARG A 233 18.23 30.37 -4.77
N ASP A 234 19.49 30.13 -4.43
CA ASP A 234 20.62 30.37 -5.33
C ASP A 234 20.50 29.51 -6.60
N ALA A 235 19.90 28.31 -6.52
CA ALA A 235 19.62 27.46 -7.69
C ALA A 235 18.41 27.96 -8.50
N LEU A 236 17.32 28.35 -7.84
CA LEU A 236 16.13 28.92 -8.49
C LEU A 236 16.45 30.24 -9.21
N GLU A 237 17.38 31.04 -8.69
CA GLU A 237 17.89 32.25 -9.36
C GLU A 237 18.77 31.96 -10.59
N LYS A 238 19.38 30.77 -10.65
CA LYS A 238 20.23 30.33 -11.76
C LYS A 238 19.46 29.61 -12.87
N LEU A 239 18.16 29.37 -12.71
CA LEU A 239 17.33 28.74 -13.74
C LEU A 239 17.34 29.55 -15.03
N ALA A 240 17.42 28.85 -16.16
CA ALA A 240 17.44 29.49 -17.47
C ALA A 240 16.15 30.32 -17.69
N THR A 241 16.31 31.57 -18.15
CA THR A 241 15.16 32.39 -18.53
C THR A 241 14.58 31.94 -19.88
N THR A 242 13.32 32.27 -20.16
CA THR A 242 12.67 31.93 -21.45
C THR A 242 13.48 32.42 -22.66
N ASP A 243 14.14 33.58 -22.53
CA ASP A 243 15.01 34.14 -23.57
C ASP A 243 16.29 33.33 -23.76
N GLN A 244 16.88 32.83 -22.67
CA GLN A 244 18.08 31.96 -22.71
C GLN A 244 17.75 30.60 -23.33
N VAL A 245 16.60 30.01 -22.98
CA VAL A 245 16.10 28.77 -23.59
C VAL A 245 15.90 28.97 -25.10
N SER A 246 15.23 30.05 -25.50
CA SER A 246 15.00 30.38 -26.92
C SER A 246 16.30 30.67 -27.70
N ALA A 247 17.34 31.17 -27.03
CA ALA A 247 18.66 31.38 -27.62
C ALA A 247 19.43 30.06 -27.76
N LEU A 248 19.33 29.17 -26.77
CA LEU A 248 19.90 27.83 -26.81
C LEU A 248 19.25 26.99 -27.92
N GLU A 249 17.92 27.01 -28.03
CA GLU A 249 17.20 26.34 -29.11
C GLU A 249 17.68 26.79 -30.49
N ARG A 250 17.88 28.10 -30.70
CA ARG A 250 18.45 28.62 -31.96
C ARG A 250 19.88 28.14 -32.19
N ALA A 251 20.73 28.15 -31.17
CA ALA A 251 22.11 27.67 -31.28
C ALA A 251 22.16 26.16 -31.60
N ILE A 252 21.24 25.37 -31.04
CA ILE A 252 21.08 23.94 -31.36
C ILE A 252 20.66 23.76 -32.82
N HIS A 253 19.68 24.53 -33.30
CA HIS A 253 19.24 24.48 -34.69
C HIS A 253 20.35 24.89 -35.68
N GLU A 254 21.13 25.93 -35.35
CA GLU A 254 22.28 26.35 -36.16
C GLU A 254 23.38 25.27 -36.19
N PHE A 255 23.67 24.66 -35.03
CA PHE A 255 24.59 23.54 -34.93
C PHE A 255 24.13 22.38 -35.81
N MET A 256 22.85 21.97 -35.73
CA MET A 256 22.28 20.89 -36.56
C MET A 256 22.31 21.19 -38.06
N LYS A 257 22.03 22.44 -38.45
CA LYS A 257 22.05 22.85 -39.86
C LYS A 257 23.44 22.70 -40.49
N HIS A 258 24.51 22.81 -39.70
CA HIS A 258 25.89 22.63 -40.15
C HIS A 258 26.19 21.18 -40.58
N PHE A 259 25.40 20.19 -40.13
CA PHE A 259 25.59 18.77 -40.44
C PHE A 259 24.81 18.29 -41.68
N MET A 260 24.11 19.16 -42.42
CA MET A 260 23.19 18.76 -43.49
C MET A 260 23.81 18.42 -44.86
N ASP A 261 25.15 18.44 -45.02
CA ASP A 261 25.77 18.34 -46.36
C ASP A 261 26.25 16.94 -46.80
N LEU A 262 25.93 15.86 -46.08
CA LEU A 262 26.28 14.49 -46.53
C LEU A 262 25.10 13.52 -46.43
N GLU A 263 24.63 13.08 -47.61
CA GLU A 263 23.71 11.95 -47.78
C GLU A 263 24.26 10.71 -47.06
N THR A 264 23.49 10.19 -46.11
CA THR A 264 23.81 8.95 -45.41
C THR A 264 23.61 7.78 -46.38
N GLN A 265 24.69 7.18 -46.87
CA GLN A 265 24.62 5.94 -47.65
C GLN A 265 24.15 4.78 -46.75
N ASP A 266 23.06 4.13 -47.14
CA ASP A 266 22.56 2.88 -46.56
C ASP A 266 23.58 1.74 -46.75
N LEU A 267 23.94 1.02 -45.67
CA LEU A 267 24.62 -0.29 -45.69
C LEU A 267 24.54 -0.96 -44.28
N PRO A 268 24.75 -2.28 -44.16
CA PRO A 268 23.75 -3.28 -43.74
C PRO A 268 23.58 -3.44 -42.22
N ALA A 269 22.38 -3.90 -41.84
CA ALA A 269 22.03 -4.31 -40.48
C ALA A 269 22.86 -5.53 -40.03
N LEU A 270 23.51 -5.41 -38.87
CA LEU A 270 24.16 -6.53 -38.20
C LEU A 270 23.14 -7.22 -37.28
N ASP A 271 22.86 -8.49 -37.58
CA ASP A 271 22.01 -9.37 -36.80
C ASP A 271 22.84 -10.02 -35.68
N PHE A 272 22.32 -10.01 -34.45
CA PHE A 272 23.00 -10.59 -33.28
C PHE A 272 22.06 -11.54 -32.56
N GLU A 273 22.25 -12.84 -32.81
CA GLU A 273 21.59 -13.91 -32.07
C GLU A 273 22.12 -13.99 -30.63
N SER A 274 21.18 -14.11 -29.68
CA SER A 274 21.47 -14.31 -28.26
C SER A 274 21.83 -15.76 -27.95
N GLY A 275 22.90 -15.97 -27.17
CA GLY A 275 23.27 -17.26 -26.60
C GLY A 275 23.93 -17.11 -25.22
N THR A 276 23.35 -17.76 -24.23
CA THR A 276 23.67 -17.77 -22.79
C THR A 276 25.00 -18.45 -22.43
N SER A 277 25.79 -17.84 -21.53
CA SER A 277 26.58 -18.46 -20.42
C SER A 277 27.52 -17.40 -19.82
N VAL A 278 27.33 -17.01 -18.56
CA VAL A 278 28.02 -15.87 -17.93
C VAL A 278 29.39 -16.29 -17.40
N ALA A 279 30.41 -16.14 -18.25
CA ALA A 279 31.75 -15.77 -17.81
C ALA A 279 31.76 -14.25 -17.60
N TRP A 280 32.37 -13.77 -16.51
CA TRP A 280 32.51 -12.33 -16.27
C TRP A 280 33.31 -11.70 -17.41
N LYS A 281 32.63 -10.87 -18.20
CA LYS A 281 33.18 -10.06 -19.29
C LYS A 281 33.24 -8.61 -18.82
N GLU A 282 34.28 -7.88 -19.20
CA GLU A 282 34.45 -6.45 -18.89
C GLU A 282 33.34 -5.59 -19.53
N GLY A 283 32.64 -6.13 -20.53
CA GLY A 283 31.42 -5.53 -21.10
C GLY A 283 31.70 -4.44 -22.13
N VAL A 284 32.97 -4.17 -22.44
CA VAL A 284 33.44 -3.17 -23.43
C VAL A 284 34.41 -3.76 -24.45
N GLU A 285 34.56 -5.08 -24.49
CA GLU A 285 35.53 -5.78 -25.35
C GLU A 285 35.32 -5.48 -26.84
N GLU A 286 34.07 -5.22 -27.23
CA GLU A 286 33.67 -4.84 -28.59
C GLU A 286 34.21 -3.47 -29.05
N PHE A 287 34.76 -2.67 -28.14
CA PHE A 287 35.37 -1.37 -28.44
C PHE A 287 36.90 -1.37 -28.41
N ALA A 288 37.55 -2.46 -28.01
CA ALA A 288 38.99 -2.50 -27.79
C ALA A 288 39.84 -2.17 -29.04
N ASP A 289 39.30 -2.41 -30.22
CA ASP A 289 39.93 -2.16 -31.52
C ASP A 289 39.53 -0.80 -32.14
N LYS A 290 38.69 0.00 -31.47
CA LYS A 290 38.17 1.26 -32.02
C LYS A 290 39.04 2.45 -31.65
N THR A 291 39.30 3.31 -32.63
CA THR A 291 39.96 4.61 -32.42
C THR A 291 39.01 5.63 -31.79
N GLU A 292 39.54 6.74 -31.27
CA GLU A 292 38.71 7.85 -30.77
C GLU A 292 37.76 8.39 -31.86
N ASP A 293 38.26 8.54 -33.09
CA ASP A 293 37.45 8.99 -34.24
C ASP A 293 36.24 8.06 -34.50
N ASN A 294 36.45 6.74 -34.39
CA ASN A 294 35.36 5.77 -34.53
C ASN A 294 34.30 5.96 -33.43
N LEU A 295 34.70 6.27 -32.20
CA LEU A 295 33.76 6.49 -31.09
C LEU A 295 32.98 7.79 -31.26
N TRP A 296 33.62 8.84 -31.78
CA TRP A 296 32.94 10.10 -32.11
C TRP A 296 31.93 9.90 -33.25
N TRP A 297 32.30 9.16 -34.28
CA TRP A 297 31.37 8.77 -35.35
C TRP A 297 30.18 7.97 -34.82
N MET A 298 30.40 7.05 -33.88
CA MET A 298 29.32 6.28 -33.25
C MET A 298 28.28 7.17 -32.56
N LEU A 299 28.70 8.26 -31.94
CA LEU A 299 27.80 9.25 -31.35
C LEU A 299 27.19 10.24 -32.37
N GLY A 300 27.63 10.18 -33.63
CA GLY A 300 27.29 11.14 -34.68
C GLY A 300 27.95 12.51 -34.51
N LEU A 301 29.16 12.53 -33.92
CA LEU A 301 29.92 13.73 -33.55
C LEU A 301 31.31 13.77 -34.20
N GLU A 302 31.48 13.09 -35.34
CA GLU A 302 32.76 12.98 -36.06
C GLU A 302 33.37 14.33 -36.46
N GLN A 303 32.54 15.34 -36.72
CA GLN A 303 33.02 16.63 -37.25
C GLN A 303 33.41 17.59 -36.12
N SER A 304 32.74 17.51 -34.98
CA SER A 304 32.94 18.44 -33.88
C SER A 304 33.95 17.97 -32.85
N HIS A 305 34.18 16.64 -32.74
CA HIS A 305 35.05 16.00 -31.73
C HIS A 305 34.86 16.57 -30.32
N THR A 306 33.63 16.96 -30.00
CA THR A 306 33.23 17.63 -28.77
C THR A 306 31.88 17.12 -28.33
N LEU A 307 31.71 16.94 -27.01
CA LEU A 307 30.42 16.58 -26.45
C LEU A 307 29.47 17.78 -26.55
N PRO A 308 28.22 17.59 -27.01
CA PRO A 308 27.21 18.64 -27.02
C PRO A 308 27.03 19.23 -25.62
N HIS A 309 26.74 20.53 -25.54
CA HIS A 309 26.49 21.25 -24.28
C HIS A 309 27.66 21.31 -23.29
N PHE A 310 28.81 20.69 -23.58
CA PHE A 310 30.00 20.79 -22.74
C PHE A 310 30.73 22.12 -22.94
N GLN A 311 31.51 22.51 -21.94
CA GLN A 311 32.50 23.56 -22.09
C GLN A 311 33.62 23.08 -23.00
N THR A 312 34.12 23.95 -23.88
CA THR A 312 35.26 23.62 -24.76
C THR A 312 36.60 23.68 -24.03
N LYS A 313 36.66 24.47 -22.95
CA LYS A 313 37.86 24.65 -22.13
C LYS A 313 37.51 24.62 -20.64
N THR A 314 38.52 24.38 -19.81
CA THR A 314 38.41 24.34 -18.36
C THR A 314 39.58 25.07 -17.70
N ASP A 315 39.37 25.62 -16.51
CA ASP A 315 40.44 26.19 -15.68
C ASP A 315 41.17 25.05 -14.93
N PRO A 316 42.45 24.76 -15.22
CA PRO A 316 43.20 23.71 -14.53
C PRO A 316 43.41 24.01 -13.04
N THR A 317 43.34 25.28 -12.64
CA THR A 317 43.52 25.74 -11.26
C THR A 317 42.22 25.79 -10.47
N THR A 318 41.06 25.62 -11.12
CA THR A 318 39.71 25.69 -10.52
C THR A 318 39.43 26.97 -9.71
N THR A 319 40.12 28.06 -10.02
CA THR A 319 39.98 29.35 -9.34
C THR A 319 38.80 30.15 -9.86
N VAL A 320 38.42 29.94 -11.12
CA VAL A 320 37.30 30.63 -11.76
C VAL A 320 36.06 29.75 -11.75
N LYS A 321 34.91 30.32 -11.34
CA LYS A 321 33.60 29.65 -11.38
C LYS A 321 33.03 29.66 -12.80
N PRO A 322 32.92 28.51 -13.48
CA PRO A 322 32.53 28.49 -14.90
C PRO A 322 31.08 28.90 -15.14
N TRP A 323 30.18 28.63 -14.19
CA TRP A 323 28.77 29.03 -14.23
C TRP A 323 28.57 30.47 -13.76
N SER A 324 29.24 31.40 -14.44
CA SER A 324 29.09 32.84 -14.28
C SER A 324 29.43 33.53 -15.61
N ASN A 325 28.90 34.74 -15.83
CA ASN A 325 29.20 35.51 -17.03
C ASN A 325 30.70 35.84 -17.12
N GLU A 326 31.33 36.13 -15.99
CA GLU A 326 32.77 36.38 -15.87
C GLU A 326 33.57 35.12 -16.17
N GLY A 327 33.13 33.97 -15.65
CA GLY A 327 33.77 32.68 -15.87
C GLY A 327 33.73 32.22 -17.32
N GLN A 328 32.58 32.32 -17.98
CA GLN A 328 32.46 32.01 -19.42
C GLN A 328 33.39 32.91 -20.25
N LYS A 329 33.40 34.23 -19.99
CA LYS A 329 34.31 35.17 -20.68
C LYS A 329 35.78 34.84 -20.45
N TRP A 330 36.14 34.38 -19.24
CA TRP A 330 37.51 33.99 -18.91
C TRP A 330 37.92 32.74 -19.68
N LEU A 331 37.07 31.72 -19.72
CA LEU A 331 37.34 30.47 -20.44
C LEU A 331 37.53 30.72 -21.95
N ASP A 332 36.72 31.59 -22.55
CA ASP A 332 36.82 31.90 -23.97
C ASP A 332 38.13 32.62 -24.33
N LYS A 333 38.56 33.59 -23.49
CA LYS A 333 39.63 34.54 -23.83
C LYS A 333 41.01 34.21 -23.23
N ASN A 334 41.07 33.45 -22.14
CA ASN A 334 42.32 33.23 -21.42
C ASN A 334 43.13 32.09 -22.05
N GLN A 335 44.44 32.32 -22.24
CA GLN A 335 45.37 31.31 -22.75
C GLN A 335 45.70 30.21 -21.73
N ALA A 336 45.47 30.45 -20.44
CA ALA A 336 45.66 29.46 -19.38
C ALA A 336 44.54 28.39 -19.33
N ALA A 337 43.43 28.61 -20.05
CA ALA A 337 42.35 27.65 -20.15
C ALA A 337 42.74 26.47 -21.05
N VAL A 338 42.58 25.25 -20.55
CA VAL A 338 42.98 24.01 -21.24
C VAL A 338 41.77 23.37 -21.89
N ALA A 339 41.95 22.72 -23.04
CA ALA A 339 40.86 22.00 -23.72
C ALA A 339 40.23 20.95 -22.79
N LEU A 340 38.90 20.95 -22.73
CA LEU A 340 38.13 19.94 -21.99
C LEU A 340 37.65 18.88 -22.98
N THR A 341 38.41 17.80 -23.10
CA THR A 341 38.04 16.66 -23.96
C THR A 341 37.99 15.37 -23.15
N PRO A 342 36.99 14.50 -23.39
CA PRO A 342 36.96 13.18 -22.78
C PRO A 342 38.12 12.33 -23.31
N LYS A 343 38.66 11.47 -22.45
CA LYS A 343 39.64 10.44 -22.86
C LYS A 343 38.92 9.29 -23.57
N TRP A 344 39.63 8.54 -24.41
CA TRP A 344 39.12 7.35 -25.10
C TRP A 344 38.22 6.46 -24.24
N HIS A 345 38.66 6.04 -23.04
CA HIS A 345 37.88 5.15 -22.18
C HIS A 345 36.58 5.79 -21.65
N GLN A 346 36.56 7.13 -21.53
CA GLN A 346 35.35 7.85 -21.15
C GLN A 346 34.35 7.90 -22.31
N LEU A 347 34.84 8.03 -23.55
CA LEU A 347 34.01 7.94 -24.75
C LEU A 347 33.41 6.55 -24.91
N VAL A 348 34.19 5.49 -24.69
CA VAL A 348 33.70 4.10 -24.66
C VAL A 348 32.56 3.95 -23.66
N GLY A 349 32.74 4.45 -22.44
CA GLY A 349 31.72 4.45 -21.40
C GLY A 349 30.42 5.17 -21.82
N ILE A 350 30.54 6.35 -22.43
CA ILE A 350 29.39 7.12 -22.92
C ILE A 350 28.65 6.36 -24.03
N VAL A 351 29.36 5.87 -25.05
CA VAL A 351 28.77 5.11 -26.16
C VAL A 351 28.02 3.89 -25.64
N LYS A 352 28.65 3.12 -24.74
CA LYS A 352 28.03 1.92 -24.17
C LYS A 352 26.80 2.24 -23.32
N MET A 353 26.86 3.29 -22.51
CA MET A 353 25.70 3.72 -21.71
C MET A 353 24.56 4.26 -22.59
N MET A 354 24.85 4.96 -23.68
CA MET A 354 23.84 5.39 -24.65
C MET A 354 23.15 4.21 -25.33
N ASP A 355 23.91 3.19 -25.76
CA ASP A 355 23.36 1.94 -26.33
C ASP A 355 22.38 1.27 -25.36
N LYS A 356 22.79 1.11 -24.11
CA LYS A 356 21.99 0.48 -23.06
C LYS A 356 20.77 1.31 -22.68
N MET A 357 20.92 2.63 -22.58
CA MET A 357 19.81 3.55 -22.32
C MET A 357 18.73 3.46 -23.39
N LEU A 358 19.11 3.44 -24.68
CA LEU A 358 18.17 3.31 -25.78
C LEU A 358 17.46 1.95 -25.79
N LYS A 359 18.16 0.88 -25.39
CA LYS A 359 17.58 -0.47 -25.21
C LYS A 359 16.76 -0.62 -23.92
N GLY A 360 16.77 0.36 -23.01
CA GLY A 360 16.09 0.28 -21.72
C GLY A 360 16.76 -0.67 -20.73
N GLU A 361 18.07 -0.92 -20.89
CA GLU A 361 18.85 -1.83 -20.06
C GLU A 361 19.65 -1.06 -19.00
N PRO A 362 19.66 -1.50 -17.72
CA PRO A 362 20.46 -0.87 -16.68
C PRO A 362 21.96 -1.13 -16.88
N VAL A 363 22.79 -0.18 -16.47
CA VAL A 363 24.27 -0.28 -16.54
C VAL A 363 24.88 -0.13 -15.15
N LEU A 364 25.82 -1.02 -14.83
CA LEU A 364 26.65 -0.95 -13.64
C LEU A 364 28.08 -0.59 -14.04
N LEU A 365 28.54 0.61 -13.68
CA LEU A 365 29.87 1.11 -14.02
C LEU A 365 30.84 0.90 -12.85
N ILE A 366 31.75 -0.07 -12.97
CA ILE A 366 32.74 -0.44 -11.93
C ILE A 366 34.17 -0.13 -12.42
N ASP A 367 34.37 1.04 -13.04
CA ASP A 367 35.71 1.48 -13.41
C ASP A 367 36.56 1.74 -12.15
N GLU A 368 37.89 1.68 -12.29
CA GLU A 368 38.82 2.07 -11.24
C GLU A 368 38.54 3.49 -10.70
N VAL A 369 39.02 3.75 -9.48
CA VAL A 369 38.90 5.07 -8.86
C VAL A 369 39.68 6.10 -9.70
N SER A 370 39.12 7.31 -9.85
CA SER A 370 39.73 8.42 -10.61
C SER A 370 39.79 8.28 -12.14
N VAL A 371 39.12 7.28 -12.72
CA VAL A 371 39.00 7.11 -14.18
C VAL A 371 38.07 8.17 -14.83
N GLY A 372 37.30 8.89 -14.01
CA GLY A 372 36.41 9.97 -14.46
C GLY A 372 34.99 9.50 -14.80
N LYS A 373 34.43 8.61 -13.96
CA LYS A 373 33.04 8.12 -14.06
C LYS A 373 32.01 9.25 -14.11
N MET A 374 32.27 10.36 -13.41
CA MET A 374 31.37 11.51 -13.42
C MET A 374 31.32 12.20 -14.79
N MET A 375 32.46 12.35 -15.47
CA MET A 375 32.53 12.84 -16.86
C MET A 375 31.68 11.95 -17.79
N GLN A 376 31.77 10.63 -17.64
CA GLN A 376 30.98 9.70 -18.44
C GLN A 376 29.47 9.86 -18.17
N ALA A 377 29.06 9.88 -16.90
CA ALA A 377 27.65 10.02 -16.53
C ALA A 377 27.05 11.34 -17.02
N ILE A 378 27.75 12.46 -16.82
CA ILE A 378 27.30 13.78 -17.31
C ILE A 378 27.35 13.83 -18.86
N GLY A 379 28.33 13.16 -19.47
CA GLY A 379 28.41 13.00 -20.92
C GLY A 379 27.18 12.29 -21.50
N VAL A 380 26.69 11.23 -20.84
CA VAL A 380 25.45 10.54 -21.22
C VAL A 380 24.24 11.48 -21.12
N VAL A 381 24.13 12.27 -20.05
CA VAL A 381 23.03 13.25 -19.90
C VAL A 381 23.04 14.26 -21.04
N ALA A 382 24.21 14.79 -21.39
CA ALA A 382 24.36 15.74 -22.48
C ALA A 382 24.08 15.12 -23.86
N CYS A 383 24.59 13.90 -24.10
CA CYS A 383 24.30 13.14 -25.32
C CYS A 383 22.81 12.79 -25.42
N ALA A 384 22.13 12.45 -24.33
CA ALA A 384 20.69 12.18 -24.32
C ALA A 384 19.88 13.40 -24.75
N ALA A 385 20.20 14.58 -24.22
CA ALA A 385 19.56 15.83 -24.63
C ALA A 385 19.80 16.13 -26.13
N TYR A 386 21.03 15.94 -26.60
CA TYR A 386 21.36 16.09 -28.02
C TYR A 386 20.62 15.08 -28.91
N PHE A 387 20.60 13.80 -28.54
CA PHE A 387 19.92 12.73 -29.28
C PHE A 387 18.43 13.00 -29.41
N ARG A 388 17.81 13.49 -28.33
CA ARG A 388 16.40 13.88 -28.34
C ARG A 388 16.13 14.98 -29.37
N ASN A 389 16.87 16.07 -29.29
CA ASN A 389 16.69 17.21 -30.19
C ASN A 389 17.01 16.82 -31.65
N PHE A 390 18.01 15.95 -31.86
CA PHE A 390 18.36 15.45 -33.18
C PHE A 390 17.24 14.59 -33.77
N TYR A 391 16.63 13.71 -32.96
CA TYR A 391 15.51 12.87 -33.38
C TYR A 391 14.26 13.69 -33.67
N ASP A 392 13.95 14.74 -32.89
CA ASP A 392 12.80 15.62 -33.17
C ASP A 392 12.91 16.30 -34.54
N THR A 393 14.13 16.55 -35.00
CA THR A 393 14.41 17.19 -36.30
C THR A 393 14.50 16.17 -37.45
N HIS A 394 15.10 15.00 -37.23
CA HIS A 394 15.46 14.06 -38.29
C HIS A 394 14.65 12.75 -38.29
N GLY A 395 13.82 12.52 -37.26
CA GLY A 395 13.05 11.29 -37.08
C GLY A 395 13.88 10.03 -36.76
N LYS A 396 15.18 10.18 -36.50
CA LYS A 396 16.13 9.11 -36.15
C LYS A 396 17.22 9.63 -35.22
N PHE A 397 17.88 8.75 -34.46
CA PHE A 397 19.04 9.12 -33.63
C PHE A 397 20.31 9.31 -34.50
N PRO A 398 21.34 9.99 -33.99
CA PRO A 398 22.59 10.22 -34.73
C PRO A 398 23.53 9.00 -34.69
N GLY A 399 24.52 8.97 -35.59
CA GLY A 399 25.57 7.95 -35.63
C GLY A 399 25.05 6.52 -35.83
N ILE A 400 25.64 5.55 -35.12
CA ILE A 400 25.24 4.13 -35.19
C ILE A 400 23.84 3.85 -34.65
N PHE A 401 23.27 4.81 -33.91
CA PHE A 401 21.98 4.66 -33.27
C PHE A 401 20.81 5.02 -34.19
N GLY A 402 21.05 5.43 -35.45
CA GLY A 402 19.96 5.86 -36.35
C GLY A 402 18.86 4.83 -36.58
N GLN A 403 19.14 3.54 -36.44
CA GLN A 403 18.16 2.45 -36.52
C GLN A 403 17.45 2.15 -35.19
N TYR A 404 17.91 2.74 -34.09
CA TYR A 404 17.37 2.48 -32.75
C TYR A 404 16.08 3.27 -32.53
N LYS A 405 15.25 2.72 -31.65
CA LYS A 405 14.12 3.40 -31.01
C LYS A 405 14.28 3.24 -29.51
N CYS A 406 13.93 4.27 -28.75
CA CYS A 406 13.96 4.16 -27.30
C CYS A 406 12.96 3.09 -26.85
N ALA A 407 13.41 2.09 -26.09
CA ALA A 407 12.60 0.95 -25.70
C ALA A 407 11.36 1.33 -24.87
N SER A 408 11.44 2.40 -24.07
CA SER A 408 10.34 2.86 -23.21
C SER A 408 9.22 3.56 -23.97
N THR A 409 9.53 4.26 -25.07
CA THR A 409 8.56 5.05 -25.83
C THR A 409 8.25 4.47 -27.21
N GLY A 410 9.08 3.56 -27.71
CA GLY A 410 9.04 3.06 -29.09
C GLY A 410 9.44 4.10 -30.14
N ALA A 411 9.99 5.26 -29.75
CA ALA A 411 10.38 6.35 -30.64
C ALA A 411 11.54 7.17 -30.03
N ASN A 412 11.33 8.47 -29.78
CA ASN A 412 12.33 9.38 -29.20
C ASN A 412 12.52 9.16 -27.68
N LEU A 413 13.64 9.62 -27.14
CA LEU A 413 13.87 9.71 -25.69
C LEU A 413 12.85 10.66 -25.04
N PRO A 414 12.26 10.29 -23.89
CA PRO A 414 11.29 11.15 -23.21
C PRO A 414 11.94 12.40 -22.61
N ASP A 415 11.21 13.51 -22.59
CA ASP A 415 11.63 14.76 -21.94
C ASP A 415 11.32 14.73 -20.44
N TYR A 416 12.16 14.01 -19.69
CA TYR A 416 12.06 13.91 -18.24
C TYR A 416 13.30 14.47 -17.53
N PRO A 417 13.14 14.98 -16.29
CA PRO A 417 14.26 15.41 -15.48
C PRO A 417 15.20 14.25 -15.18
N THR A 418 16.51 14.51 -15.19
CA THR A 418 17.52 13.55 -14.76
C THR A 418 17.76 13.68 -13.25
N ILE A 419 17.68 12.56 -12.53
CA ILE A 419 17.94 12.52 -11.10
C ILE A 419 19.33 11.92 -10.86
N ILE A 420 20.21 12.69 -10.21
CA ILE A 420 21.53 12.22 -9.78
C ILE A 420 21.54 12.12 -8.26
N ILE A 421 21.82 10.93 -7.75
CA ILE A 421 21.87 10.66 -6.30
C ILE A 421 23.32 10.44 -5.90
N CYS A 422 23.79 11.19 -4.91
CA CYS A 422 25.12 11.03 -4.34
C CYS A 422 25.10 11.07 -2.80
N PRO A 423 26.10 10.49 -2.13
CA PRO A 423 26.36 10.76 -0.72
C PRO A 423 26.44 12.26 -0.43
N THR A 424 25.94 12.69 0.73
CA THR A 424 25.84 14.11 1.11
C THR A 424 27.19 14.84 1.11
N ASN A 425 28.26 14.15 1.49
CA ASN A 425 29.63 14.68 1.48
C ASN A 425 30.19 14.92 0.07
N LEU A 426 29.66 14.25 -0.95
CA LEU A 426 30.07 14.42 -2.34
C LEU A 426 29.24 15.45 -3.09
N HIS A 427 28.19 16.00 -2.48
CA HIS A 427 27.30 16.95 -3.14
C HIS A 427 28.05 18.16 -3.70
N ALA A 428 28.87 18.83 -2.89
CA ALA A 428 29.62 20.01 -3.33
C ALA A 428 30.61 19.68 -4.46
N GLN A 429 31.28 18.52 -4.39
CA GLN A 429 32.17 18.06 -5.44
C GLN A 429 31.41 17.79 -6.74
N LEU A 430 30.28 17.06 -6.66
CA LEU A 430 29.42 16.77 -7.80
C LEU A 430 28.91 18.05 -8.45
N THR A 431 28.41 19.01 -7.67
CA THR A 431 27.95 20.31 -8.20
C THR A 431 29.09 21.03 -8.93
N ASN A 432 30.28 21.11 -8.34
CA ASN A 432 31.43 21.76 -8.97
C ASN A 432 31.88 21.05 -10.26
N GLU A 433 31.83 19.72 -10.31
CA GLU A 433 32.15 18.96 -11.51
C GLU A 433 31.10 19.15 -12.61
N ILE A 434 29.81 19.17 -12.28
CA ILE A 434 28.73 19.50 -13.23
C ILE A 434 28.94 20.92 -13.77
N GLU A 435 29.17 21.89 -12.89
CA GLU A 435 29.44 23.28 -13.27
C GLU A 435 30.73 23.41 -14.08
N ARG A 436 31.69 22.49 -13.94
CA ARG A 436 32.93 22.45 -14.71
C ARG A 436 32.76 21.85 -16.11
N TYR A 437 31.92 20.83 -16.24
CA TYR A 437 31.77 20.10 -17.51
C TYR A 437 30.72 20.73 -18.42
N LEU A 438 29.54 21.04 -17.88
CA LEU A 438 28.42 21.57 -18.66
C LEU A 438 28.56 23.07 -18.84
N ARG A 439 28.17 23.57 -20.02
CA ARG A 439 28.18 25.01 -20.31
C ARG A 439 27.03 25.70 -19.56
N TYR A 440 27.31 26.88 -19.01
CA TYR A 440 26.31 27.66 -18.29
C TYR A 440 25.07 27.93 -19.16
N GLY A 441 23.88 27.74 -18.59
CA GLY A 441 22.60 27.97 -19.26
C GLY A 441 22.15 26.84 -20.21
N THR A 442 22.88 25.72 -20.27
CA THR A 442 22.46 24.54 -21.08
C THR A 442 21.63 23.53 -20.30
N PHE A 443 21.78 23.49 -18.98
CA PHE A 443 21.04 22.61 -18.07
C PHE A 443 20.72 23.36 -16.78
N ASP A 444 19.55 23.07 -16.23
CA ASP A 444 19.16 23.51 -14.89
C ASP A 444 19.58 22.48 -13.84
N LEU A 445 20.24 22.93 -12.78
CA LEU A 445 20.69 22.09 -11.67
C LEU A 445 19.95 22.46 -10.37
N LEU A 446 19.10 21.55 -9.88
CA LEU A 446 18.33 21.72 -8.65
C LEU A 446 18.90 20.82 -7.53
N PRO A 447 19.64 21.37 -6.56
CA PRO A 447 20.17 20.60 -5.44
C PRO A 447 19.09 20.31 -4.39
N TYR A 448 19.02 19.08 -3.90
CA TYR A 448 18.14 18.68 -2.80
C TYR A 448 18.94 18.03 -1.67
N THR A 449 19.03 18.72 -0.52
CA THR A 449 19.83 18.26 0.65
C THR A 449 18.98 17.92 1.88
N GLY A 450 17.66 17.76 1.71
CA GLY A 450 16.77 17.18 2.72
C GLY A 450 16.46 18.05 3.95
N LYS A 451 16.80 19.34 3.95
CA LYS A 451 16.41 20.28 5.01
C LYS A 451 15.74 21.52 4.42
N LEU A 452 14.41 21.47 4.31
CA LEU A 452 13.55 22.65 4.31
C LEU A 452 13.30 22.94 5.80
N GLN A 453 13.90 24.02 6.32
CA GLN A 453 13.67 24.47 7.70
C GLN A 453 12.38 25.27 7.78
#